data_AF-A0A328P306-F1
#
_entry.id   AF-A0A328P306-F1
#
_cell.length_a   1.000
_cell.length_b   1.000
_cell.length_c   1.000
_cell.angle_alpha   90.00
_cell.angle_beta   90.00
_cell.angle_gamma   90.00
#
_symmetry.space_group_name_H-M   'P 1'
#
loop_
_entity.id
_entity.type
_entity.pdbx_description
1 polymer ?
#
loop_
_entity_poly.entity_id
_entity_poly.type
_entity_poly.pdbx_seq_one_letter_code
_entity_poly.pdbx_strand_id
1 'polypeptide(L)'
;MRMAPCLDAGAMGVMRLLECYAPLFSYGLLIEEQASTPDGPGELATVQARARAIMDEARGKALAAGKPLADVEMAGFAAVAWFDEIVMRQDAWKHLASPLQLELFGTASAASEFFDHLARLPPTAEEVREVFGMALMLGYVGQYYYEQDDSGELGRIKALYCRPSITAPGVLQSLQREPITPQPYLAPGSQPLRLPASWVGRRSMQFVAAAVVLLVLVAFVAPVFSHVISMQTWSLLGLGVVAASALAWAGALAWHRLVVMRAHTRVASHPEASYGIGDVWSVLLDAARHVRGTVLHPFRRRGEWRKLSRHPWLMFLGDSAAEVRSLLQAAAHAPHARSSATNTEARPWYWWIFRSVVAIEPGGYLLQAGGEPHGQASSWSQALALLARERRKLPLDGMVLCVSAQSLLESTTQISARAARLQEMAGEATRHLQLQLPLYVVVTGLEALPGHAAVRSTLPSAVFRRVLGWRIALPSPGPTPLHGRMDVRGEEVGHRLRGAALAALAVQRHAHGRREVFAFLQSLPMLQRGLQVFLDRLMAGEGSAGRRLLWCGLYLTGGARPSAPSGDFVDDLFGRFLSADRLLARRIAAEG
;
A
#
# COMPACT_ATOMS: atom_id res chain seq x y z
N MET A 1 30.11 22.15 -12.83
CA MET A 1 29.11 22.76 -11.93
C MET A 1 27.89 23.10 -12.78
N ARG A 2 26.99 22.13 -13.01
CA ARG A 2 25.74 22.33 -13.78
C ARG A 2 24.61 22.33 -12.77
N MET A 3 23.97 23.48 -12.59
CA MET A 3 22.76 23.61 -11.78
C MET A 3 21.66 22.78 -12.46
N ALA A 4 21.09 21.84 -11.71
CA ALA A 4 19.83 21.21 -12.07
C ALA A 4 18.71 22.25 -11.99
N PRO A 5 17.72 22.25 -12.90
CA PRO A 5 16.57 23.12 -12.75
C PRO A 5 15.80 22.68 -11.50
N CYS A 6 15.55 23.64 -10.61
CA CYS A 6 14.61 23.52 -9.51
C CYS A 6 13.24 23.22 -10.13
N LEU A 7 12.77 21.98 -10.01
CA LEU A 7 11.36 21.66 -10.24
C LEU A 7 10.58 22.34 -9.12
N ASP A 8 9.69 23.24 -9.50
CA ASP A 8 8.84 24.02 -8.60
C ASP A 8 8.07 23.12 -7.65
N ALA A 9 8.44 23.16 -6.36
CA ALA A 9 7.72 22.52 -5.25
C ALA A 9 6.35 23.19 -4.94
N GLY A 10 5.84 24.04 -5.85
CA GLY A 10 4.60 24.81 -5.69
C GLY A 10 3.40 24.30 -6.52
N ALA A 11 3.56 23.28 -7.37
CA ALA A 11 2.52 22.83 -8.32
C ALA A 11 1.56 21.76 -7.79
N MET A 12 1.64 21.38 -6.50
CA MET A 12 1.06 20.13 -5.98
C MET A 12 -0.38 20.23 -5.46
N GLY A 13 -1.18 21.16 -5.99
CA GLY A 13 -2.59 21.32 -5.64
C GLY A 13 -3.46 22.03 -6.67
N VAL A 14 -2.93 22.39 -7.85
CA VAL A 14 -3.68 23.11 -8.87
C VAL A 14 -4.18 22.12 -9.92
N MET A 15 -5.49 22.06 -10.10
CA MET A 15 -6.14 21.28 -11.15
C MET A 15 -5.55 21.64 -12.51
N ARG A 16 -5.09 20.64 -13.28
CA ARG A 16 -4.50 20.85 -14.61
C ARG A 16 -5.59 21.05 -15.67
N LEU A 17 -5.28 21.75 -16.75
CA LEU A 17 -6.23 21.98 -17.85
C LEU A 17 -6.80 20.68 -18.42
N LEU A 18 -5.97 19.65 -18.59
CA LEU A 18 -6.43 18.34 -19.04
C LEU A 18 -7.49 17.73 -18.11
N GLU A 19 -7.39 17.92 -16.79
CA GLU A 19 -8.40 17.44 -15.83
C GLU A 19 -9.71 18.24 -15.96
N CYS A 20 -9.64 19.54 -16.27
CA CYS A 20 -10.82 20.37 -16.50
C CYS A 20 -11.59 19.93 -17.76
N TYR A 21 -10.89 19.63 -18.85
CA TYR A 21 -11.48 19.27 -20.14
C TYR A 21 -11.70 17.75 -20.35
N ALA A 22 -11.16 16.90 -19.49
CA ALA A 22 -11.36 15.44 -19.53
C ALA A 22 -12.84 14.97 -19.60
N PRO A 23 -13.82 15.66 -18.99
CA PRO A 23 -15.23 15.30 -19.14
C PRO A 23 -15.73 15.37 -20.59
N LEU A 24 -15.25 16.33 -21.40
CA LEU A 24 -15.64 16.42 -22.82
C LEU A 24 -15.06 15.25 -23.62
N PHE A 25 -13.80 14.89 -23.37
CA PHE A 25 -13.18 13.71 -23.96
C PHE A 25 -13.92 12.42 -23.59
N SER A 26 -14.29 12.26 -22.32
CA SER A 26 -15.07 11.11 -21.85
C SER A 26 -16.42 11.04 -22.54
N TYR A 27 -17.09 12.18 -22.71
CA TYR A 27 -18.39 12.26 -23.35
C TYR A 27 -18.31 11.95 -24.84
N GLY A 28 -17.32 12.49 -25.58
CA GLY A 28 -17.13 12.16 -26.99
C GLY A 28 -16.84 10.66 -27.22
N LEU A 29 -16.04 10.03 -26.34
CA LEU A 29 -15.78 8.59 -26.42
C LEU A 29 -17.03 7.75 -26.13
N LEU A 30 -17.91 8.22 -25.24
CA LEU A 30 -19.22 7.59 -25.01
C LEU A 30 -20.10 7.67 -26.26
N ILE A 31 -20.15 8.82 -26.93
CA ILE A 31 -20.90 9.00 -28.18
C ILE A 31 -20.37 8.06 -29.28
N GLU A 32 -19.05 7.97 -29.42
CA GLU A 32 -18.41 7.07 -30.38
C GLU A 32 -18.70 5.59 -30.11
N GLU A 33 -18.75 5.19 -28.84
CA GLU A 33 -19.17 3.84 -28.43
C GLU A 33 -20.65 3.58 -28.75
N GLN A 34 -21.53 4.53 -28.42
CA GLN A 34 -22.98 4.43 -28.67
C GLN A 34 -23.32 4.39 -30.16
N ALA A 35 -22.50 5.00 -31.00
CA ALA A 35 -22.63 4.88 -32.46
C ALA A 35 -22.52 3.45 -32.98
N SER A 36 -21.83 2.57 -32.24
CA SER A 36 -21.76 1.14 -32.57
C SER A 36 -22.96 0.34 -32.05
N THR A 37 -23.88 0.96 -31.31
CA THR A 37 -25.06 0.30 -30.73
C THR A 37 -26.32 0.55 -31.56
N PRO A 38 -27.33 -0.35 -31.52
CA PRO A 38 -28.57 -0.19 -32.28
C PRO A 38 -29.37 1.07 -31.93
N ASP A 39 -29.29 1.52 -30.68
CA ASP A 39 -30.00 2.71 -30.19
C ASP A 39 -29.34 4.02 -30.69
N GLY A 40 -28.09 3.94 -31.16
CA GLY A 40 -27.31 5.07 -31.61
C GLY A 40 -26.98 6.08 -30.50
N PRO A 41 -26.30 7.18 -30.84
CA PRO A 41 -25.86 8.19 -29.87
C PRO A 41 -26.93 9.20 -29.45
N GLY A 42 -28.18 9.02 -29.90
CA GLY A 42 -29.31 9.91 -29.60
C GLY A 42 -29.45 11.10 -30.56
N GLU A 43 -30.21 12.11 -30.15
CA GLU A 43 -30.47 13.31 -30.95
C GLU A 43 -29.29 14.31 -30.85
N LEU A 44 -28.83 14.80 -32.00
CA LEU A 44 -27.68 15.71 -32.11
C LEU A 44 -27.83 16.97 -31.24
N ALA A 45 -29.02 17.59 -31.21
CA ALA A 45 -29.27 18.80 -30.42
C ALA A 45 -29.04 18.57 -28.92
N THR A 46 -29.47 17.42 -28.41
CA THR A 46 -29.24 17.03 -27.00
C THR A 46 -27.75 16.79 -26.73
N VAL A 47 -27.06 16.15 -27.67
CA VAL A 47 -25.61 15.88 -27.57
C VAL A 47 -24.80 17.18 -27.54
N GLN A 48 -25.08 18.10 -28.47
CA GLN A 48 -24.42 19.40 -28.54
C GLN A 48 -24.74 20.29 -27.34
N ALA A 49 -25.99 20.31 -26.87
CA ALA A 49 -26.37 21.06 -25.67
C ALA A 49 -25.60 20.55 -24.44
N ARG A 50 -25.46 19.23 -24.29
CA ARG A 50 -24.68 18.63 -23.21
C ARG A 50 -23.19 18.93 -23.33
N ALA A 51 -22.61 18.83 -24.54
CA ALA A 51 -21.22 19.18 -24.77
C ALA A 51 -20.91 20.65 -24.44
N ARG A 52 -21.83 21.57 -24.77
CA ARG A 52 -21.73 22.99 -24.41
C ARG A 52 -21.74 23.19 -22.89
N ALA A 53 -22.68 22.55 -22.19
CA ALA A 53 -22.74 22.63 -20.73
C ALA A 53 -21.44 22.11 -20.06
N ILE A 54 -20.87 21.02 -20.58
CA ILE A 54 -19.58 20.48 -20.12
C ILE A 54 -18.45 21.49 -20.38
N MET A 55 -18.44 22.15 -21.54
CA MET A 55 -17.44 23.16 -21.88
C MET A 55 -17.51 24.39 -20.97
N ASP A 56 -18.72 24.88 -20.68
CA ASP A 56 -18.91 26.02 -19.77
C ASP A 56 -18.45 25.68 -18.34
N GLU A 57 -18.77 24.46 -17.87
CA GLU A 57 -18.30 23.97 -16.57
C GLU A 57 -16.77 23.82 -16.54
N ALA A 58 -16.16 23.28 -17.61
CA ALA A 58 -14.72 23.10 -17.73
C ALA A 58 -13.97 24.44 -17.71
N ARG A 59 -14.45 25.43 -18.47
CA ARG A 59 -13.91 26.81 -18.47
C ARG A 59 -14.02 27.44 -17.09
N GLY A 60 -15.19 27.32 -16.44
CA GLY A 60 -15.41 27.81 -15.09
C GLY A 60 -14.44 27.21 -14.07
N LYS A 61 -14.23 25.89 -14.11
CA LYS A 61 -13.27 25.18 -13.23
C LYS A 61 -11.83 25.63 -13.47
N ALA A 62 -11.42 25.75 -14.73
CA ALA A 62 -10.06 26.16 -15.07
C ALA A 62 -9.76 27.60 -14.62
N LEU A 63 -10.70 28.53 -14.84
CA LEU A 63 -10.57 29.92 -14.38
C LEU A 63 -10.58 30.02 -12.85
N ALA A 64 -11.43 29.24 -12.17
CA ALA A 64 -11.45 29.16 -10.70
C ALA A 64 -10.15 28.58 -10.12
N ALA A 65 -9.46 27.70 -10.87
CA ALA A 65 -8.14 27.19 -10.54
C ALA A 65 -7.00 28.19 -10.84
N GLY A 66 -7.31 29.41 -11.29
CA GLY A 66 -6.33 30.48 -11.55
C GLY A 66 -5.58 30.32 -12.87
N LYS A 67 -6.10 29.55 -13.84
CA LYS A 67 -5.44 29.37 -15.13
C LYS A 67 -5.60 30.62 -16.02
N PRO A 68 -4.57 30.99 -16.82
CA PRO A 68 -4.66 32.12 -17.73
C PRO A 68 -5.77 31.91 -18.76
N LEU A 69 -6.59 32.93 -19.02
CA LEU A 69 -7.70 32.83 -19.98
C LEU A 69 -7.23 32.34 -21.36
N ALA A 70 -6.08 32.82 -21.85
CA ALA A 70 -5.52 32.39 -23.13
C ALA A 70 -5.28 30.88 -23.20
N ASP A 71 -4.75 30.28 -22.12
CA ASP A 71 -4.50 28.84 -22.05
C ASP A 71 -5.80 28.04 -21.92
N VAL A 72 -6.77 28.58 -21.18
CA VAL A 72 -8.12 28.00 -21.05
C VAL A 72 -8.81 27.93 -22.42
N GLU A 73 -8.84 29.05 -23.16
CA GLU A 73 -9.44 29.08 -24.50
C GLU A 73 -8.72 28.16 -25.48
N MET A 74 -7.38 28.14 -25.46
CA MET A 74 -6.58 27.30 -26.35
C MET A 74 -6.78 25.80 -26.07
N ALA A 75 -6.85 25.41 -24.79
CA ALA A 75 -7.19 24.03 -24.41
C ALA A 75 -8.63 23.67 -24.79
N GLY A 76 -9.57 24.58 -24.56
CA GLY A 76 -10.97 24.40 -24.95
C GLY A 76 -11.15 24.23 -26.46
N PHE A 77 -10.42 25.01 -27.26
CA PHE A 77 -10.40 24.91 -28.71
C PHE A 77 -10.00 23.49 -29.16
N ALA A 78 -8.90 22.96 -28.62
CA ALA A 78 -8.44 21.61 -28.97
C ALA A 78 -9.46 20.52 -28.62
N ALA A 79 -10.10 20.64 -27.45
CA ALA A 79 -11.09 19.67 -27.01
C ALA A 79 -12.36 19.72 -27.87
N VAL A 80 -12.80 20.92 -28.27
CA VAL A 80 -13.96 21.10 -29.16
C VAL A 80 -13.67 20.65 -30.59
N ALA A 81 -12.49 20.98 -31.13
CA ALA A 81 -12.08 20.51 -32.47
C ALA A 81 -12.09 18.98 -32.55
N TRP A 82 -11.60 18.30 -31.51
CA TRP A 82 -11.69 16.83 -31.41
C TRP A 82 -13.14 16.33 -31.30
N PHE A 83 -13.95 16.96 -30.46
CA PHE A 83 -15.34 16.54 -30.26
C PHE A 83 -16.18 16.70 -31.54
N ASP A 84 -16.04 17.81 -32.25
CA ASP A 84 -16.72 18.03 -33.52
C ASP A 84 -16.31 16.99 -34.57
N GLU A 85 -15.04 16.57 -34.60
CA GLU A 85 -14.62 15.48 -35.48
C GLU A 85 -15.31 14.16 -35.14
N ILE A 86 -15.53 13.85 -33.85
CA ILE A 86 -16.32 12.68 -33.42
C ILE A 86 -17.77 12.78 -33.92
N VAL A 87 -18.38 13.97 -33.83
CA VAL A 87 -19.75 14.21 -34.33
C VAL A 87 -19.81 14.04 -35.85
N MET A 88 -18.82 14.56 -36.59
CA MET A 88 -18.77 14.49 -38.06
C MET A 88 -18.51 13.07 -38.60
N ARG A 89 -17.91 12.19 -37.80
CA ARG A 89 -17.77 10.76 -38.15
C ARG A 89 -19.12 10.04 -38.18
N GLN A 90 -20.13 10.57 -37.49
CA GLN A 90 -21.45 9.94 -37.43
C GLN A 90 -22.25 10.23 -38.69
N ASP A 91 -22.49 9.20 -39.51
CA ASP A 91 -23.25 9.33 -40.77
C ASP A 91 -24.62 9.99 -40.56
N ALA A 92 -25.29 9.68 -39.44
CA ALA A 92 -26.59 10.24 -39.08
C ALA A 92 -26.60 11.77 -38.92
N TRP A 93 -25.45 12.38 -38.64
CA TRP A 93 -25.36 13.81 -38.29
C TRP A 93 -24.57 14.65 -39.30
N LYS A 94 -23.93 14.02 -40.30
CA LYS A 94 -23.05 14.68 -41.30
C LYS A 94 -23.64 15.91 -41.98
N HIS A 95 -24.96 15.96 -42.16
CA HIS A 95 -25.65 17.06 -42.86
C HIS A 95 -26.49 17.96 -41.93
N LEU A 96 -26.57 17.64 -40.64
CA LEU A 96 -27.44 18.31 -39.67
C LEU A 96 -26.68 19.21 -38.69
N ALA A 97 -25.35 19.06 -38.60
CA ALA A 97 -24.56 19.68 -37.55
C ALA A 97 -23.96 21.02 -37.94
N SER A 98 -24.40 22.10 -37.28
CA SER A 98 -23.54 23.26 -37.05
C SER A 98 -22.49 22.86 -36.01
N PRO A 99 -21.19 22.88 -36.33
CA PRO A 99 -20.16 22.39 -35.43
C PRO A 99 -19.90 23.38 -34.29
N LEU A 100 -19.61 22.88 -33.09
CA LEU A 100 -19.41 23.72 -31.90
C LEU A 100 -18.23 24.68 -32.04
N GLN A 101 -17.21 24.33 -32.83
CA GLN A 101 -16.08 25.20 -33.19
C GLN A 101 -16.53 26.53 -33.82
N LEU A 102 -17.60 26.51 -34.62
CA LEU A 102 -18.12 27.72 -35.27
C LEU A 102 -18.86 28.60 -34.27
N GLU A 103 -19.62 27.97 -33.37
CA GLU A 103 -20.42 28.69 -32.39
C GLU A 103 -19.59 29.26 -31.23
N LEU A 104 -18.62 28.48 -30.75
CA LEU A 104 -17.82 28.83 -29.57
C LEU A 104 -16.57 29.65 -29.92
N PHE A 105 -15.96 29.38 -31.08
CA PHE A 105 -14.69 29.98 -31.49
C PHE A 105 -14.76 30.75 -32.81
N GLY A 106 -15.91 30.74 -33.50
CA GLY A 106 -16.08 31.50 -34.74
C GLY A 106 -15.30 30.94 -35.94
N THR A 107 -14.81 29.70 -35.88
CA THR A 107 -14.04 29.09 -36.98
C THR A 107 -14.77 27.91 -37.61
N ALA A 108 -14.60 27.76 -38.92
CA ALA A 108 -15.00 26.56 -39.67
C ALA A 108 -13.77 25.70 -40.09
N SER A 109 -12.56 26.12 -39.71
CA SER A 109 -11.28 25.56 -40.18
C SER A 109 -10.42 25.03 -39.03
N ALA A 110 -11.03 24.59 -37.92
CA ALA A 110 -10.24 24.10 -36.78
C ALA A 110 -9.36 22.89 -37.13
N ALA A 111 -9.73 22.10 -38.13
CA ALA A 111 -8.94 20.96 -38.62
C ALA A 111 -7.50 21.33 -39.04
N SER A 112 -7.28 22.55 -39.56
CA SER A 112 -5.96 23.08 -39.88
C SER A 112 -5.40 23.96 -38.78
N GLU A 113 -6.24 24.84 -38.21
CA GLU A 113 -5.82 25.77 -37.14
C GLU A 113 -5.31 25.03 -35.90
N PHE A 114 -5.82 23.83 -35.61
CA PHE A 114 -5.32 22.97 -34.53
C PHE A 114 -3.81 22.75 -34.61
N PHE A 115 -3.29 22.36 -35.77
CA PHE A 115 -1.86 22.08 -35.92
C PHE A 115 -1.03 23.36 -35.90
N ASP A 116 -1.57 24.46 -36.45
CA ASP A 116 -0.90 25.76 -36.39
C ASP A 116 -0.83 26.32 -34.97
N HIS A 117 -1.86 26.11 -34.15
CA HIS A 117 -1.86 26.48 -32.74
C HIS A 117 -0.86 25.63 -31.97
N LEU A 118 -0.87 24.30 -32.16
CA LEU A 118 0.06 23.38 -31.51
C LEU A 118 1.53 23.74 -31.81
N ALA A 119 1.84 24.09 -33.07
CA ALA A 119 3.18 24.48 -33.49
C ALA A 119 3.64 25.81 -32.88
N ARG A 120 2.71 26.74 -32.62
CA ARG A 120 2.99 28.08 -32.07
C ARG A 120 3.01 28.14 -30.54
N LEU A 121 2.68 27.05 -29.85
CA LEU A 121 2.66 27.03 -28.38
C LEU A 121 4.05 27.31 -27.79
N PRO A 122 4.19 28.26 -26.84
CA PRO A 122 5.45 28.52 -26.18
C PRO A 122 5.87 27.30 -25.34
N PRO A 123 7.17 27.14 -25.03
CA PRO A 123 7.65 26.01 -24.23
C PRO A 123 7.00 25.95 -22.83
N THR A 124 6.60 27.10 -22.28
CA THR A 124 5.90 27.24 -21.00
C THR A 124 4.47 26.71 -20.99
N ALA A 125 3.81 26.58 -22.15
CA ALA A 125 2.42 26.11 -22.27
C ALA A 125 2.33 24.57 -22.24
N GLU A 126 2.88 23.95 -21.19
CA GLU A 126 2.89 22.49 -21.03
C GLU A 126 1.48 21.91 -20.90
N GLU A 127 0.63 22.51 -20.06
CA GLU A 127 -0.74 22.01 -19.83
C GLU A 127 -1.64 22.09 -21.06
N VAL A 128 -1.50 23.15 -21.87
CA VAL A 128 -2.23 23.26 -23.14
C VAL A 128 -1.76 22.15 -24.09
N ARG A 129 -0.44 21.95 -24.19
CA ARG A 129 0.15 20.90 -25.02
C ARG A 129 -0.30 19.49 -24.60
N GLU A 130 -0.52 19.25 -23.32
CA GLU A 130 -1.11 17.99 -22.82
C GLU A 130 -2.53 17.75 -23.34
N VAL A 131 -3.36 18.80 -23.46
CA VAL A 131 -4.72 18.69 -24.00
C VAL A 131 -4.69 18.36 -25.50
N PHE A 132 -3.83 19.04 -26.27
CA PHE A 132 -3.62 18.72 -27.70
C PHE A 132 -3.08 17.29 -27.88
N GLY A 133 -2.09 16.90 -27.06
CA GLY A 133 -1.54 15.56 -27.08
C GLY A 133 -2.59 14.48 -26.75
N MET A 134 -3.49 14.77 -25.81
CA MET A 134 -4.60 13.87 -25.48
C MET A 134 -5.59 13.74 -26.64
N ALA A 135 -5.97 14.85 -27.30
CA ALA A 135 -6.84 14.81 -28.48
C ALA A 135 -6.25 13.92 -29.58
N LEU A 136 -4.95 14.09 -29.89
CA LEU A 136 -4.24 13.24 -30.84
C LEU A 136 -4.21 11.77 -30.42
N MET A 137 -4.03 11.50 -29.12
CA MET A 137 -4.04 10.14 -28.55
C MET A 137 -5.41 9.46 -28.61
N LEU A 138 -6.48 10.23 -28.49
CA LEU A 138 -7.85 9.78 -28.65
C LEU A 138 -8.28 9.72 -30.12
N GLY A 139 -7.33 9.88 -31.04
CA GLY A 139 -7.52 9.65 -32.46
C GLY A 139 -8.00 10.87 -33.24
N TYR A 140 -7.69 12.09 -32.79
CA TYR A 140 -7.85 13.28 -33.63
C TYR A 140 -6.99 13.18 -34.90
N VAL A 141 -7.58 13.46 -36.05
CA VAL A 141 -6.89 13.40 -37.35
C VAL A 141 -6.80 14.78 -38.00
N GLY A 142 -7.87 15.58 -37.92
CA GLY A 142 -7.96 16.92 -38.49
C GLY A 142 -7.69 16.93 -40.00
N GLN A 143 -6.83 17.84 -40.45
CA GLN A 143 -6.48 17.99 -41.87
C GLN A 143 -5.80 16.76 -42.51
N TYR A 144 -5.31 15.80 -41.73
CA TYR A 144 -4.59 14.61 -42.22
C TYR A 144 -5.51 13.40 -42.47
N TYR A 145 -6.81 13.63 -42.74
CA TYR A 145 -7.82 12.57 -42.90
C TYR A 145 -7.52 11.53 -44.00
N TYR A 146 -6.61 11.85 -44.92
CA TYR A 146 -6.17 10.97 -46.00
C TYR A 146 -5.07 9.98 -45.59
N GLU A 147 -4.40 10.18 -44.46
CA GLU A 147 -3.39 9.25 -43.94
C GLU A 147 -4.07 8.06 -43.25
N GLN A 148 -3.74 6.83 -43.68
CA GLN A 148 -4.37 5.60 -43.15
C GLN A 148 -3.60 4.99 -41.97
N ASP A 149 -2.35 5.38 -41.76
CA ASP A 149 -1.48 4.88 -40.70
C ASP A 149 -0.61 5.99 -40.10
N ASP A 150 0.09 5.68 -39.01
CA ASP A 150 1.02 6.61 -38.37
C ASP A 150 2.38 6.70 -39.11
N SER A 151 2.45 6.35 -40.40
CA SER A 151 3.68 6.46 -41.21
C SER A 151 3.88 7.85 -41.83
N GLY A 152 2.80 8.64 -41.93
CA GLY A 152 2.78 9.98 -42.51
C GLY A 152 3.19 11.10 -41.55
N GLU A 153 2.81 12.33 -41.89
CA GLU A 153 3.14 13.53 -41.10
C GLU A 153 2.39 13.55 -39.78
N LEU A 154 1.15 13.06 -39.72
CA LEU A 154 0.39 12.95 -38.47
C LEU A 154 1.12 12.03 -37.49
N GLY A 155 1.70 10.93 -37.98
CA GLY A 155 2.54 10.04 -37.20
C GLY A 155 3.77 10.75 -36.60
N ARG A 156 4.43 11.61 -37.38
CA ARG A 156 5.57 12.42 -36.90
C ARG A 156 5.15 13.50 -35.90
N ILE A 157 3.98 14.10 -36.05
CA ILE A 157 3.45 15.07 -35.10
C ILE A 157 3.09 14.39 -33.79
N LYS A 158 2.35 13.27 -33.84
CA LYS A 158 2.14 12.40 -32.68
C LYS A 158 3.47 12.02 -32.05
N ALA A 159 4.52 11.85 -32.86
CA ALA A 159 5.84 11.55 -32.37
C ALA A 159 6.54 12.68 -31.60
N LEU A 160 6.35 13.90 -32.03
CA LEU A 160 6.95 15.04 -31.38
C LEU A 160 6.24 15.40 -30.07
N TYR A 161 4.90 15.33 -30.07
CA TYR A 161 4.06 15.85 -28.99
C TYR A 161 3.50 14.77 -28.06
N CYS A 162 3.36 13.53 -28.51
CA CYS A 162 2.86 12.40 -27.73
C CYS A 162 3.97 11.37 -27.50
N ARG A 163 4.99 11.74 -26.72
CA ARG A 163 6.13 10.87 -26.36
C ARG A 163 5.75 9.41 -25.95
N PRO A 164 4.62 9.15 -25.25
CA PRO A 164 4.19 7.79 -24.90
C PRO A 164 3.66 6.94 -26.07
N SER A 165 3.24 7.55 -27.19
CA SER A 165 2.46 6.89 -28.25
C SER A 165 3.32 6.15 -29.27
N ILE A 166 4.40 6.79 -29.71
CA ILE A 166 5.36 6.25 -30.70
C ILE A 166 6.01 4.98 -30.20
N THR A 167 6.25 4.96 -28.90
CA THR A 167 6.98 3.91 -28.22
C THR A 167 6.02 2.92 -27.60
N ALA A 168 4.70 3.01 -27.76
CA ALA A 168 3.76 2.16 -27.05
C ALA A 168 4.10 0.66 -27.16
N PRO A 169 4.39 0.08 -28.35
CA PRO A 169 4.87 -1.30 -28.44
C PRO A 169 6.21 -1.53 -27.70
N GLY A 170 7.15 -0.60 -27.82
CA GLY A 170 8.44 -0.63 -27.14
C GLY A 170 8.36 -0.46 -25.61
N VAL A 171 7.41 0.33 -25.11
CA VAL A 171 7.08 0.54 -23.69
C VAL A 171 6.41 -0.71 -23.14
N LEU A 172 5.44 -1.28 -23.87
CA LEU A 172 4.82 -2.55 -23.48
C LEU A 172 5.87 -3.68 -23.44
N GLN A 173 6.81 -3.70 -24.38
CA GLN A 173 7.91 -4.66 -24.40
C GLN A 173 8.93 -4.38 -23.27
N SER A 174 9.25 -3.12 -22.98
CA SER A 174 10.15 -2.76 -21.89
C SER A 174 9.54 -3.14 -20.54
N LEU A 175 8.23 -2.94 -20.33
CA LEU A 175 7.50 -3.33 -19.12
C LEU A 175 7.53 -4.85 -18.85
N GLN A 176 7.78 -5.69 -19.86
CA GLN A 176 8.03 -7.12 -19.62
C GLN A 176 9.35 -7.36 -18.88
N ARG A 177 10.36 -6.52 -19.11
CA ARG A 177 11.72 -6.65 -18.56
C ARG A 177 11.93 -5.76 -17.35
N GLU A 178 11.48 -4.53 -17.43
CA GLU A 178 11.66 -3.49 -16.41
C GLU A 178 10.40 -3.35 -15.53
N PRO A 179 10.56 -3.32 -14.20
CA PRO A 179 9.45 -3.11 -13.29
C PRO A 179 8.96 -1.65 -13.34
N ILE A 180 7.63 -1.45 -13.16
CA ILE A 180 7.05 -0.11 -13.05
C ILE A 180 7.72 0.66 -11.91
N THR A 181 7.96 0.02 -10.76
CA THR A 181 8.66 0.66 -9.65
C THR A 181 10.04 0.06 -9.43
N PRO A 182 11.03 0.86 -9.02
CA PRO A 182 12.33 0.33 -8.64
C PRO A 182 12.16 -0.70 -7.53
N GLN A 183 12.52 -1.95 -7.83
CA GLN A 183 12.38 -3.04 -6.88
C GLN A 183 13.50 -2.92 -5.83
N PRO A 184 13.20 -2.74 -4.53
CA PRO A 184 14.18 -2.52 -3.47
C PRO A 184 15.20 -3.65 -3.31
N TYR A 185 14.90 -4.86 -3.79
CA TYR A 185 15.85 -5.97 -3.84
C TYR A 185 16.87 -5.89 -4.99
N LEU A 186 16.66 -4.99 -5.96
CA LEU A 186 17.64 -4.66 -7.01
C LEU A 186 18.64 -3.59 -6.55
N ALA A 187 18.37 -2.89 -5.45
CA ALA A 187 19.35 -2.01 -4.83
C ALA A 187 20.32 -2.84 -3.97
N PRO A 188 21.63 -2.90 -4.30
CA PRO A 188 22.60 -3.58 -3.45
C PRO A 188 22.71 -2.82 -2.12
N GLY A 189 22.19 -3.37 -1.01
CA GLY A 189 22.37 -2.69 0.28
C GLY A 189 21.48 -3.06 1.46
N SER A 190 20.44 -3.87 1.32
CA SER A 190 19.81 -4.44 2.53
C SER A 190 20.72 -5.52 3.10
N GLN A 191 21.71 -5.11 3.90
CA GLN A 191 22.53 -6.03 4.68
C GLN A 191 21.60 -7.01 5.39
N PRO A 192 21.80 -8.33 5.27
CA PRO A 192 21.15 -9.27 6.15
C PRO A 192 21.65 -8.97 7.56
N LEU A 193 20.91 -8.16 8.31
CA LEU A 193 21.22 -7.88 9.70
C LEU A 193 21.21 -9.21 10.43
N ARG A 194 22.41 -9.68 10.77
CA ARG A 194 22.59 -10.81 11.67
C ARG A 194 21.99 -10.38 13.00
N LEU A 195 20.94 -11.08 13.44
CA LEU A 195 20.43 -10.94 14.81
C LEU A 195 21.66 -10.96 15.74
N PRO A 196 21.79 -10.01 16.69
CA PRO A 196 22.87 -10.10 17.66
C PRO A 196 22.78 -11.50 18.27
N ALA A 197 23.90 -12.22 18.22
CA ALA A 197 24.01 -13.56 18.74
C ALA A 197 23.29 -13.59 20.09
N SER A 198 22.31 -14.49 20.19
CA SER A 198 21.33 -14.50 21.27
C SER A 198 22.02 -14.25 22.60
N TRP A 199 21.37 -13.49 23.48
CA TRP A 199 21.77 -13.19 24.87
C TRP A 199 22.37 -14.38 25.66
N VAL A 200 22.13 -15.61 25.19
CA VAL A 200 22.80 -16.88 25.52
C VAL A 200 24.33 -16.85 25.38
N GLY A 201 24.91 -16.15 24.40
CA GLY A 201 26.36 -16.07 24.17
C GLY A 201 27.10 -15.32 25.29
N ARG A 202 26.50 -14.26 25.82
CA ARG A 202 27.11 -13.45 26.90
C ARG A 202 27.06 -14.14 28.26
N ARG A 203 26.02 -14.96 28.52
CA ARG A 203 25.91 -15.74 29.77
C ARG A 203 26.62 -17.09 29.71
N SER A 204 26.66 -17.76 28.55
CA SER A 204 27.50 -18.96 28.39
C SER A 204 28.97 -18.64 28.63
N MET A 205 29.45 -17.47 28.26
CA MET A 205 30.80 -16.99 28.58
C MET A 205 31.04 -16.83 30.09
N GLN A 206 30.02 -16.43 30.87
CA GLN A 206 30.10 -16.39 32.33
C GLN A 206 30.10 -17.79 32.95
N PHE A 207 29.34 -18.75 32.37
CA PHE A 207 29.37 -20.15 32.81
C PHE A 207 30.69 -20.85 32.48
N VAL A 208 31.26 -20.58 31.29
CA VAL A 208 32.60 -21.06 30.91
C VAL A 208 33.66 -20.46 31.82
N ALA A 209 33.60 -19.16 32.12
CA ALA A 209 34.51 -18.52 33.07
C ALA A 209 34.39 -19.11 34.48
N ALA A 210 33.17 -19.34 34.99
CA ALA A 210 32.94 -19.97 36.29
C ALA A 210 33.44 -21.43 36.33
N ALA A 211 33.25 -22.19 35.25
CA ALA A 211 33.76 -23.55 35.14
C ALA A 211 35.29 -23.59 35.09
N VAL A 212 35.92 -22.64 34.39
CA VAL A 212 37.39 -22.50 34.36
C VAL A 212 37.92 -22.12 35.74
N VAL A 213 37.29 -21.18 36.45
CA VAL A 213 37.67 -20.81 37.83
C VAL A 213 37.52 -21.99 38.77
N LEU A 214 36.43 -22.77 38.68
CA LEU A 214 36.24 -23.98 39.49
C LEU A 214 37.30 -25.04 39.17
N LEU A 215 37.64 -25.23 37.89
CA LEU A 215 38.65 -26.20 37.46
C LEU A 215 40.05 -25.80 37.94
N VAL A 216 40.38 -24.50 37.88
CA VAL A 216 41.62 -23.95 38.45
C VAL A 216 41.65 -24.13 39.97
N LEU A 217 40.54 -23.86 40.68
CA LEU A 217 40.43 -24.04 42.12
C LEU A 217 40.63 -25.51 42.51
N VAL A 218 40.00 -26.45 41.80
CA VAL A 218 40.18 -27.89 42.03
C VAL A 218 41.61 -28.33 41.73
N ALA A 219 42.20 -27.86 40.63
CA ALA A 219 43.58 -28.22 40.26
C ALA A 219 44.63 -27.68 41.24
N PHE A 220 44.41 -26.53 41.88
CA PHE A 220 45.36 -25.94 42.83
C PHE A 220 45.12 -26.33 44.29
N VAL A 221 43.86 -26.52 44.70
CA VAL A 221 43.51 -26.82 46.10
C VAL A 221 43.58 -28.33 46.38
N ALA A 222 43.25 -29.18 45.41
CA ALA A 222 43.29 -30.63 45.61
C ALA A 222 44.69 -31.21 45.93
N PRO A 223 45.79 -30.77 45.28
CA PRO A 223 47.13 -31.29 45.60
C PRO A 223 47.61 -30.89 46.99
N VAL A 224 47.28 -29.68 47.45
CA VAL A 224 47.73 -29.14 48.75
C VAL A 224 47.13 -29.92 49.94
N PHE A 225 45.92 -30.46 49.79
CA PHE A 225 45.24 -31.22 50.84
C PHE A 225 45.29 -32.74 50.64
N SER A 226 45.98 -33.21 49.59
CA SER A 226 46.08 -34.63 49.24
C SER A 226 46.87 -35.48 50.25
N HIS A 227 47.71 -34.85 51.10
CA HIS A 227 48.52 -35.54 52.11
C HIS A 227 47.83 -35.76 53.47
N VAL A 228 46.64 -35.18 53.70
CA VAL A 228 46.00 -35.17 55.04
C VAL A 228 44.68 -35.95 55.07
N ILE A 229 44.11 -36.31 53.92
CA ILE A 229 42.72 -36.75 53.80
C ILE A 229 42.61 -38.06 52.99
N SER A 230 41.88 -39.04 53.51
CA SER A 230 41.61 -40.35 52.89
C SER A 230 41.04 -40.23 51.46
N MET A 231 41.42 -41.16 50.57
CA MET A 231 40.98 -41.17 49.17
C MET A 231 39.44 -41.27 49.03
N GLN A 232 38.76 -41.88 50.01
CA GLN A 232 37.30 -42.00 50.05
C GLN A 232 36.60 -40.67 50.30
N THR A 233 37.14 -39.80 51.17
CA THR A 233 36.53 -38.50 51.46
C THR A 233 36.62 -37.55 50.27
N TRP A 234 37.65 -37.64 49.43
CA TRP A 234 37.74 -36.90 48.16
C TRP A 234 36.63 -37.29 47.16
N SER A 235 36.31 -38.59 47.05
CA SER A 235 35.22 -39.02 46.16
C SER A 235 33.84 -38.52 46.59
N LEU A 236 33.56 -38.50 47.91
CA LEU A 236 32.29 -38.00 48.44
C LEU A 236 32.15 -36.48 48.31
N LEU A 237 33.25 -35.75 48.53
CA LEU A 237 33.28 -34.29 48.38
C LEU A 237 33.13 -33.88 46.90
N GLY A 238 33.77 -34.61 45.99
CA GLY A 238 33.59 -34.45 44.55
C GLY A 238 32.13 -34.69 44.12
N LEU A 239 31.50 -35.75 44.63
CA LEU A 239 30.09 -36.04 44.34
C LEU A 239 29.15 -34.95 44.87
N GLY A 240 29.46 -34.40 46.06
CA GLY A 240 28.73 -33.28 46.65
C GLY A 240 28.81 -32.00 45.82
N VAL A 241 29.97 -31.67 45.27
CA VAL A 241 30.16 -30.51 44.38
C VAL A 241 29.41 -30.69 43.06
N VAL A 242 29.41 -31.91 42.50
CA VAL A 242 28.64 -32.22 41.29
C VAL A 242 27.13 -32.11 41.56
N ALA A 243 26.65 -32.62 42.68
CA ALA A 243 25.24 -32.49 43.07
C ALA A 243 24.82 -31.02 43.31
N ALA A 244 25.66 -30.25 44.00
CA ALA A 244 25.40 -28.83 44.28
C ALA A 244 25.41 -27.99 42.98
N SER A 245 26.34 -28.25 42.07
CA SER A 245 26.39 -27.57 40.78
C SER A 245 25.21 -27.94 39.87
N ALA A 246 24.76 -29.20 39.89
CA ALA A 246 23.55 -29.62 39.20
C ALA A 246 22.28 -28.96 39.77
N LEU A 247 22.16 -28.85 41.10
CA LEU A 247 21.06 -28.15 41.77
C LEU A 247 21.06 -26.65 41.48
N ALA A 248 22.23 -26.00 41.51
CA ALA A 248 22.37 -24.59 41.15
C ALA A 248 22.00 -24.35 39.67
N TRP A 249 22.38 -25.26 38.76
CA TRP A 249 22.01 -25.21 37.36
C TRP A 249 20.50 -25.38 37.14
N ALA A 250 19.87 -26.34 37.83
CA ALA A 250 18.43 -26.55 37.81
C ALA A 250 17.67 -25.34 38.38
N GLY A 251 18.17 -24.76 39.49
CA GLY A 251 17.63 -23.55 40.10
C GLY A 251 17.75 -22.32 39.19
N ALA A 252 18.89 -22.13 38.53
CA ALA A 252 19.08 -21.05 37.56
C ALA A 252 18.15 -21.18 36.34
N LEU A 253 17.93 -22.41 35.84
CA LEU A 253 16.96 -22.69 34.78
C LEU A 253 15.52 -22.44 35.22
N ALA A 254 15.16 -22.85 36.44
CA ALA A 254 13.84 -22.61 37.02
C ALA A 254 13.59 -21.11 37.23
N TRP A 255 14.57 -20.38 37.79
CA TRP A 255 14.52 -18.93 37.96
C TRP A 255 14.44 -18.21 36.62
N HIS A 256 15.20 -18.62 35.61
CA HIS A 256 15.11 -18.05 34.27
C HIS A 256 13.73 -18.29 33.64
N ARG A 257 13.13 -19.47 33.82
CA ARG A 257 11.74 -19.75 33.40
C ARG A 257 10.73 -18.89 34.15
N LEU A 258 10.92 -18.67 35.45
CA LEU A 258 10.02 -17.88 36.31
C LEU A 258 10.15 -16.37 36.07
N VAL A 259 11.35 -15.83 35.88
CA VAL A 259 11.59 -14.40 35.60
C VAL A 259 11.10 -14.04 34.20
N VAL A 260 11.29 -14.91 33.21
CA VAL A 260 10.66 -14.72 31.89
C VAL A 260 9.13 -14.72 32.04
N MET A 261 8.54 -15.58 32.89
CA MET A 261 7.09 -15.53 33.13
C MET A 261 6.62 -14.29 33.92
N ARG A 262 7.38 -13.83 34.92
CA ARG A 262 7.03 -12.66 35.76
C ARG A 262 7.28 -11.30 35.08
N ALA A 263 8.23 -11.23 34.15
CA ALA A 263 8.43 -10.02 33.31
C ALA A 263 7.27 -9.79 32.33
N HIS A 264 6.41 -10.78 32.11
CA HIS A 264 5.25 -10.67 31.22
C HIS A 264 3.94 -10.28 31.91
N THR A 265 3.88 -10.21 33.25
CA THR A 265 2.63 -9.89 33.97
C THR A 265 2.50 -8.43 34.41
N ARG A 266 3.54 -7.59 34.26
CA ARG A 266 3.45 -6.15 34.58
C ARG A 266 2.73 -5.29 33.51
N VAL A 267 2.40 -5.86 32.35
CA VAL A 267 1.64 -5.16 31.28
C VAL A 267 0.12 -5.37 31.42
N ALA A 268 -0.35 -6.12 32.42
CA ALA A 268 -1.78 -6.40 32.62
C ALA A 268 -2.34 -5.85 33.94
N SER A 269 -1.66 -4.91 34.59
CA SER A 269 -2.16 -4.26 35.80
C SER A 269 -1.86 -2.77 35.78
N HIS A 270 -2.64 -2.01 35.00
CA HIS A 270 -2.93 -0.63 35.39
C HIS A 270 -4.08 -0.67 36.40
N PRO A 271 -3.87 -0.24 37.66
CA PRO A 271 -4.90 -0.20 38.67
C PRO A 271 -5.68 1.12 38.55
N GLU A 272 -6.40 1.30 37.44
CA GLU A 272 -7.44 2.33 37.35
C GLU A 272 -8.63 1.78 36.57
N ALA A 273 -9.37 0.88 37.22
CA ALA A 273 -10.77 0.60 36.91
C ALA A 273 -11.40 0.03 38.18
N SER A 274 -11.81 0.95 39.05
CA SER A 274 -12.73 0.66 40.14
C SER A 274 -14.15 0.56 39.56
N TYR A 275 -14.89 -0.43 40.07
CA TYR A 275 -16.34 -0.66 39.95
C TYR A 275 -16.94 -1.31 38.69
N GLY A 276 -17.61 -2.44 38.96
CA GLY A 276 -18.89 -2.79 38.34
C GLY A 276 -18.86 -3.81 37.20
N ILE A 277 -19.19 -5.06 37.55
CA ILE A 277 -20.00 -6.07 36.80
C ILE A 277 -19.47 -7.46 37.18
N GLY A 278 -20.00 -7.98 38.28
CA GLY A 278 -19.68 -9.29 38.84
C GLY A 278 -20.43 -10.48 38.22
N ASP A 279 -21.40 -10.27 37.33
CA ASP A 279 -22.39 -11.33 37.04
C ASP A 279 -22.40 -11.92 35.62
N VAL A 280 -21.49 -11.52 34.73
CA VAL A 280 -21.44 -12.09 33.35
C VAL A 280 -20.16 -12.89 33.10
N TRP A 281 -19.07 -12.54 33.77
CA TRP A 281 -17.76 -13.19 33.57
C TRP A 281 -17.66 -14.59 34.19
N SER A 282 -18.39 -14.88 35.25
CA SER A 282 -18.38 -16.18 35.94
C SER A 282 -19.05 -17.28 35.10
N VAL A 283 -20.16 -16.98 34.43
CA VAL A 283 -20.90 -17.93 33.58
C VAL A 283 -20.14 -18.26 32.29
N LEU A 284 -19.43 -17.29 31.71
CA LEU A 284 -18.55 -17.50 30.54
C LEU A 284 -17.28 -18.28 30.90
N LEU A 285 -16.75 -18.10 32.13
CA LEU A 285 -15.57 -18.82 32.62
C LEU A 285 -15.88 -20.25 33.11
N ASP A 286 -17.12 -20.58 33.46
CA ASP A 286 -17.53 -21.95 33.78
C ASP A 286 -17.90 -22.78 32.53
N ALA A 287 -18.49 -22.15 31.51
CA ALA A 287 -18.61 -22.76 30.18
C ALA A 287 -17.23 -23.02 29.54
N ALA A 288 -16.26 -22.12 29.75
CA ALA A 288 -14.88 -22.29 29.30
C ALA A 288 -14.11 -23.41 30.03
N ARG A 289 -14.58 -23.90 31.18
CA ARG A 289 -13.94 -24.97 31.95
C ARG A 289 -14.39 -26.38 31.53
N HIS A 290 -15.63 -26.55 31.06
CA HIS A 290 -16.16 -27.85 30.61
C HIS A 290 -15.81 -28.21 29.15
N VAL A 291 -15.30 -27.27 28.36
CA VAL A 291 -14.84 -27.51 26.97
C VAL A 291 -13.31 -27.59 26.85
N ARG A 292 -12.62 -27.85 27.97
CA ARG A 292 -11.14 -28.02 28.03
C ARG A 292 -10.61 -29.25 27.28
N GLY A 293 -11.49 -30.14 26.81
CA GLY A 293 -11.12 -31.33 26.03
C GLY A 293 -11.19 -31.17 24.50
N THR A 294 -11.95 -30.20 23.99
CA THR A 294 -12.26 -30.09 22.55
C THR A 294 -12.04 -28.69 21.95
N VAL A 295 -11.83 -27.66 22.77
CA VAL A 295 -11.62 -26.26 22.32
C VAL A 295 -10.27 -25.72 22.82
N LEU A 296 -9.20 -26.45 22.55
CA LEU A 296 -7.84 -25.94 22.69
C LEU A 296 -7.28 -25.63 21.30
N HIS A 297 -7.39 -24.35 20.96
CA HIS A 297 -6.53 -23.51 20.11
C HIS A 297 -5.34 -24.23 19.43
N PRO A 298 -5.08 -24.01 18.13
CA PRO A 298 -4.10 -24.81 17.37
C PRO A 298 -2.66 -24.70 17.91
N PHE A 299 -2.36 -23.73 18.78
CA PHE A 299 -1.07 -23.34 19.35
C PHE A 299 -0.49 -24.29 20.43
N ARG A 300 -1.22 -25.34 20.84
CA ARG A 300 -0.72 -26.33 21.82
C ARG A 300 -0.16 -27.63 21.23
N ARG A 301 -0.28 -27.88 19.91
CA ARG A 301 0.30 -29.09 19.29
C ARG A 301 1.78 -28.88 18.95
N ARG A 302 2.67 -29.70 19.51
CA ARG A 302 4.12 -29.70 19.18
C ARG A 302 4.32 -30.02 17.69
N GLY A 303 5.13 -29.23 16.98
CA GLY A 303 5.53 -29.51 15.59
C GLY A 303 5.62 -28.25 14.72
N GLU A 304 4.52 -27.91 14.04
CA GLU A 304 4.46 -26.84 13.02
C GLU A 304 4.69 -25.42 13.56
N TRP A 305 4.38 -25.17 14.83
CA TRP A 305 4.58 -23.88 15.50
C TRP A 305 6.04 -23.43 15.59
N ARG A 306 7.00 -24.37 15.59
CA ARG A 306 8.42 -24.04 15.52
C ARG A 306 8.78 -23.39 14.17
N LYS A 307 8.05 -23.73 13.09
CA LYS A 307 8.22 -23.11 11.77
C LYS A 307 7.58 -21.71 11.75
N LEU A 308 6.39 -21.55 12.32
CA LEU A 308 5.67 -20.27 12.46
C LEU A 308 6.44 -19.19 13.24
N SER A 309 7.17 -19.58 14.29
CA SER A 309 7.99 -18.65 15.08
C SER A 309 9.15 -17.99 14.30
N ARG A 310 9.46 -18.48 13.09
CA ARG A 310 10.56 -17.98 12.25
C ARG A 310 10.14 -16.82 11.33
N HIS A 311 8.84 -16.66 11.09
CA HIS A 311 8.30 -15.64 10.19
C HIS A 311 7.83 -14.41 10.98
N PRO A 312 7.94 -13.20 10.40
CA PRO A 312 7.37 -11.99 10.98
C PRO A 312 5.85 -12.08 11.10
N TRP A 313 5.30 -11.59 12.20
CA TRP A 313 3.86 -11.45 12.45
C TRP A 313 3.45 -10.02 12.15
N LEU A 314 2.67 -9.83 11.09
CA LEU A 314 2.17 -8.52 10.68
C LEU A 314 0.66 -8.45 10.91
N MET A 315 0.22 -7.38 11.56
CA MET A 315 -1.20 -7.09 11.73
C MET A 315 -1.71 -6.28 10.54
N PHE A 316 -2.75 -6.77 9.86
CA PHE A 316 -3.40 -6.08 8.76
C PHE A 316 -4.65 -5.38 9.30
N LEU A 317 -4.64 -4.05 9.28
CA LEU A 317 -5.76 -3.21 9.69
C LEU A 317 -6.32 -2.49 8.48
N GLY A 318 -7.62 -2.52 8.29
CA GLY A 318 -8.31 -1.73 7.28
C GLY A 318 -9.75 -1.53 7.74
N ASP A 319 -10.49 -0.62 7.13
CA ASP A 319 -11.93 -0.61 7.29
C ASP A 319 -12.57 -1.77 6.50
N SER A 320 -13.90 -1.88 6.54
CA SER A 320 -14.61 -2.91 5.77
C SER A 320 -14.40 -2.75 4.27
N ALA A 321 -14.30 -1.51 3.77
CA ALA A 321 -14.10 -1.22 2.35
C ALA A 321 -12.72 -1.67 1.84
N ALA A 322 -11.69 -1.68 2.69
CA ALA A 322 -10.36 -2.13 2.34
C ALA A 322 -10.26 -3.64 2.03
N GLU A 323 -11.29 -4.43 2.35
CA GLU A 323 -11.38 -5.87 2.04
C GLU A 323 -10.10 -6.66 2.36
N VAL A 324 -9.55 -6.45 3.57
CA VAL A 324 -8.31 -7.12 4.02
C VAL A 324 -8.39 -8.64 3.83
N ARG A 325 -9.55 -9.24 4.10
CA ARG A 325 -9.78 -10.67 3.89
C ARG A 325 -9.61 -11.10 2.43
N SER A 326 -10.16 -10.35 1.49
CA SER A 326 -10.03 -10.60 0.05
C SER A 326 -8.56 -10.54 -0.39
N LEU A 327 -7.80 -9.55 0.10
CA LEU A 327 -6.36 -9.44 -0.14
C LEU A 327 -5.60 -10.68 0.38
N LEU A 328 -5.88 -11.10 1.61
CA LEU A 328 -5.22 -12.25 2.24
C LEU A 328 -5.59 -13.57 1.55
N GLN A 329 -6.82 -13.70 1.06
CA GLN A 329 -7.26 -14.84 0.26
C GLN A 329 -6.61 -14.85 -1.13
N ALA A 330 -6.48 -13.70 -1.80
CA ALA A 330 -5.75 -13.57 -3.06
C ALA A 330 -4.27 -13.98 -2.87
N ALA A 331 -3.65 -13.51 -1.79
CA ALA A 331 -2.29 -13.92 -1.42
C ALA A 331 -2.18 -15.43 -1.14
N ALA A 332 -3.24 -16.07 -0.66
CA ALA A 332 -3.28 -17.52 -0.41
C ALA A 332 -3.31 -18.37 -1.69
N HIS A 333 -3.76 -17.80 -2.81
CA HIS A 333 -3.74 -18.44 -4.13
C HIS A 333 -2.41 -18.25 -4.87
N ALA A 334 -1.49 -17.43 -4.34
CA ALA A 334 -0.16 -17.28 -4.90
C ALA A 334 0.59 -18.63 -4.88
N PRO A 335 1.40 -18.94 -5.91
CA PRO A 335 2.08 -20.25 -6.07
C PRO A 335 3.04 -20.62 -4.93
N HIS A 336 3.29 -19.69 -4.00
CA HIS A 336 4.16 -19.87 -2.85
C HIS A 336 3.43 -19.81 -1.50
N ALA A 337 2.09 -19.74 -1.48
CA ALA A 337 1.32 -19.67 -0.26
C ALA A 337 1.02 -21.04 0.37
N ARG A 338 0.87 -21.07 1.70
CA ARG A 338 0.47 -22.24 2.48
C ARG A 338 -0.56 -21.81 3.53
N SER A 339 -1.80 -21.57 3.09
CA SER A 339 -2.87 -21.16 4.00
C SER A 339 -3.33 -22.32 4.88
N SER A 340 -3.45 -22.07 6.18
CA SER A 340 -4.17 -22.93 7.13
C SER A 340 -5.25 -22.06 7.79
N ALA A 341 -6.24 -21.65 7.02
CA ALA A 341 -7.40 -20.94 7.55
C ALA A 341 -8.30 -21.94 8.31
N THR A 342 -8.05 -22.14 9.60
CA THR A 342 -9.07 -22.77 10.47
C THR A 342 -10.11 -21.72 10.78
N ASN A 343 -11.11 -21.60 9.89
CA ASN A 343 -12.27 -20.77 10.10
C ASN A 343 -13.17 -21.50 11.11
N THR A 344 -13.17 -21.04 12.36
CA THR A 344 -14.09 -21.52 13.39
C THR A 344 -14.50 -20.31 14.22
N GLU A 345 -15.79 -20.22 14.48
CA GLU A 345 -16.57 -19.07 14.97
C GLU A 345 -15.92 -18.20 16.06
N ALA A 346 -16.30 -16.91 16.03
CA ALA A 346 -16.12 -15.86 17.04
C ALA A 346 -14.72 -15.77 17.70
N ARG A 347 -13.66 -15.66 16.89
CA ARG A 347 -12.32 -15.34 17.39
C ARG A 347 -11.94 -13.88 17.08
N PRO A 348 -11.24 -13.18 18.00
CA PRO A 348 -10.77 -11.82 17.75
C PRO A 348 -9.70 -11.74 16.65
N TRP A 349 -8.99 -12.85 16.39
CA TRP A 349 -7.86 -12.89 15.46
C TRP A 349 -8.01 -14.04 14.45
N TYR A 350 -7.94 -13.69 13.16
CA TYR A 350 -7.83 -14.62 12.05
C TYR A 350 -6.37 -14.73 11.62
N TRP A 351 -5.87 -15.96 11.52
CA TRP A 351 -4.45 -16.25 11.28
C TRP A 351 -4.24 -16.77 9.87
N TRP A 352 -3.38 -16.10 9.13
CA TRP A 352 -3.00 -16.46 7.77
C TRP A 352 -1.51 -16.73 7.70
N ILE A 353 -1.14 -17.91 7.20
CA ILE A 353 0.25 -18.36 7.18
C ILE A 353 0.72 -18.32 5.72
N PHE A 354 1.80 -17.59 5.47
CA PHE A 354 2.46 -17.56 4.17
C PHE A 354 3.91 -18.06 4.31
N ARG A 355 4.58 -18.25 3.17
CA ARG A 355 5.97 -18.74 3.13
C ARG A 355 6.97 -17.81 3.82
N SER A 356 6.69 -16.52 3.85
CA SER A 356 7.61 -15.45 4.29
C SER A 356 7.07 -14.67 5.49
N VAL A 357 5.75 -14.63 5.71
CA VAL A 357 5.06 -13.78 6.69
C VAL A 357 3.85 -14.49 7.30
N VAL A 358 3.50 -14.15 8.53
CA VAL A 358 2.22 -14.50 9.16
C VAL A 358 1.38 -13.23 9.23
N ALA A 359 0.22 -13.24 8.58
CA ALA A 359 -0.72 -12.13 8.64
C ALA A 359 -1.78 -12.39 9.71
N ILE A 360 -2.05 -11.36 10.51
CA ILE A 360 -3.06 -11.35 11.55
C ILE A 360 -4.12 -10.35 11.13
N GLU A 361 -5.33 -10.85 10.93
CA GLU A 361 -6.49 -10.04 10.58
C GLU A 361 -7.40 -9.95 11.82
N PRO A 362 -7.72 -8.76 12.32
CA PRO A 362 -8.71 -8.59 13.39
C PRO A 362 -10.11 -8.92 12.89
N GLY A 363 -10.97 -9.45 13.78
CA GLY A 363 -12.38 -9.57 13.47
C GLY A 363 -13.05 -8.22 13.21
N GLY A 364 -13.97 -8.16 12.24
CA GLY A 364 -14.60 -6.91 11.82
C GLY A 364 -15.26 -6.11 12.95
N TYR A 365 -15.79 -6.79 13.97
CA TYR A 365 -16.38 -6.17 15.16
C TYR A 365 -15.37 -5.35 15.98
N LEU A 366 -14.08 -5.72 15.96
CA LEU A 366 -13.02 -4.98 16.65
C LEU A 366 -12.68 -3.65 15.98
N LEU A 367 -12.99 -3.51 14.69
CA LEU A 367 -12.70 -2.33 13.88
C LEU A 367 -13.78 -1.23 14.04
N GLN A 368 -14.89 -1.56 14.72
CA GLN A 368 -16.02 -0.67 14.95
C GLN A 368 -16.06 -0.05 16.36
N ALA A 369 -15.03 -0.26 17.19
CA ALA A 369 -15.01 0.03 18.63
C ALA A 369 -14.95 1.53 19.02
N GLY A 370 -15.69 2.41 18.33
CA GLY A 370 -15.81 3.84 18.62
C GLY A 370 -17.07 4.25 19.39
N GLY A 371 -17.79 3.30 20.01
CA GLY A 371 -19.07 3.55 20.69
C GLY A 371 -19.28 2.79 21.99
N GLU A 372 -18.21 2.34 22.63
CA GLU A 372 -18.30 1.62 23.91
C GLU A 372 -18.60 2.62 25.06
N PRO A 373 -19.55 2.31 25.97
CA PRO A 373 -19.89 3.20 27.08
C PRO A 373 -18.70 3.44 28.03
N HIS A 374 -18.64 4.64 28.62
CA HIS A 374 -17.57 5.09 29.51
C HIS A 374 -17.38 4.11 30.68
N GLY A 375 -16.19 3.51 30.79
CA GLY A 375 -15.78 2.68 31.93
C GLY A 375 -15.43 1.21 31.62
N GLN A 376 -15.72 0.71 30.41
CA GLN A 376 -15.30 -0.64 29.99
C GLN A 376 -14.04 -0.58 29.10
N ALA A 377 -13.11 -1.53 29.29
CA ALA A 377 -11.93 -1.64 28.43
C ALA A 377 -12.36 -1.91 26.98
N SER A 378 -11.86 -1.13 26.02
CA SER A 378 -12.21 -1.25 24.61
C SER A 378 -12.08 -2.72 24.14
N SER A 379 -13.03 -3.20 23.34
CA SER A 379 -12.95 -4.54 22.72
C SER A 379 -11.60 -4.76 22.00
N TRP A 380 -11.01 -3.68 21.47
CA TRP A 380 -9.67 -3.64 20.88
C TRP A 380 -8.54 -3.90 21.88
N SER A 381 -8.49 -3.18 23.02
CA SER A 381 -7.47 -3.39 24.06
C SER A 381 -7.52 -4.80 24.65
N GLN A 382 -8.72 -5.35 24.87
CA GLN A 382 -8.90 -6.73 25.33
C GLN A 382 -8.34 -7.74 24.31
N ALA A 383 -8.61 -7.54 23.01
CA ALA A 383 -8.06 -8.37 21.96
C ALA A 383 -6.52 -8.28 21.91
N LEU A 384 -5.95 -7.09 22.08
CA LEU A 384 -4.49 -6.88 22.13
C LEU A 384 -3.85 -7.57 23.34
N ALA A 385 -4.52 -7.59 24.50
CA ALA A 385 -4.08 -8.33 25.67
C ALA A 385 -4.05 -9.85 25.42
N LEU A 386 -5.02 -10.38 24.67
CA LEU A 386 -5.00 -11.78 24.22
C LEU A 386 -3.82 -12.03 23.27
N LEU A 387 -3.59 -11.14 22.30
CA LEU A 387 -2.47 -11.25 21.36
C LEU A 387 -1.09 -11.22 22.06
N ALA A 388 -0.94 -10.39 23.09
CA ALA A 388 0.28 -10.30 23.89
C ALA A 388 0.65 -11.63 24.57
N ARG A 389 -0.35 -12.46 24.89
CA ARG A 389 -0.15 -13.78 25.52
C ARG A 389 0.27 -14.87 24.52
N GLU A 390 -0.05 -14.71 23.25
CA GLU A 390 0.20 -15.73 22.21
C GLU A 390 1.68 -15.87 21.83
N ARG A 391 2.47 -14.79 21.88
CA ARG A 391 3.89 -14.81 21.46
C ARG A 391 4.85 -14.27 22.52
N ARG A 392 5.66 -15.19 23.06
CA ARG A 392 6.62 -14.93 24.17
C ARG A 392 7.66 -13.82 23.93
N LYS A 393 8.05 -13.50 22.69
CA LYS A 393 9.12 -12.51 22.41
C LYS A 393 8.59 -11.13 22.03
N LEU A 394 8.02 -11.03 20.82
CA LEU A 394 7.42 -9.81 20.28
C LEU A 394 6.02 -10.20 19.80
N PRO A 395 4.93 -9.62 20.32
CA PRO A 395 3.59 -9.98 19.85
C PRO A 395 3.37 -9.63 18.38
N LEU A 396 3.98 -8.55 17.89
CA LEU A 396 3.96 -8.12 16.50
C LEU A 396 5.37 -7.75 16.02
N ASP A 397 5.65 -7.99 14.73
CA ASP A 397 6.86 -7.51 14.04
C ASP A 397 6.57 -6.34 13.09
N GLY A 398 5.30 -5.95 12.90
CA GLY A 398 4.90 -4.81 12.09
C GLY A 398 3.39 -4.70 11.90
N MET A 399 2.97 -3.63 11.24
CA MET A 399 1.57 -3.32 10.95
C MET A 399 1.42 -2.91 9.49
N VAL A 400 0.31 -3.32 8.88
CA VAL A 400 -0.07 -2.98 7.51
C VAL A 400 -1.43 -2.31 7.56
N LEU A 401 -1.49 -1.03 7.20
CA LEU A 401 -2.75 -0.29 7.07
C LEU A 401 -3.24 -0.42 5.63
N CYS A 402 -4.44 -0.96 5.48
CA CYS A 402 -5.09 -1.18 4.21
C CYS A 402 -6.18 -0.13 4.01
N VAL A 403 -6.21 0.47 2.82
CA VAL A 403 -7.24 1.43 2.41
C VAL A 403 -7.67 1.09 0.98
N SER A 404 -8.96 1.08 0.69
CA SER A 404 -9.42 0.76 -0.67
C SER A 404 -9.14 1.93 -1.63
N ALA A 405 -8.86 1.61 -2.89
CA ALA A 405 -8.69 2.61 -3.94
C ALA A 405 -9.97 3.44 -4.11
N GLN A 406 -11.14 2.81 -4.01
CA GLN A 406 -12.44 3.50 -4.09
C GLN A 406 -12.65 4.48 -2.94
N SER A 407 -12.23 4.09 -1.73
CA SER A 407 -12.28 4.93 -0.53
C SER A 407 -11.37 6.15 -0.60
N LEU A 408 -10.34 6.13 -1.44
CA LEU A 408 -9.48 7.29 -1.71
C LEU A 408 -10.06 8.24 -2.76
N LEU A 409 -11.13 7.83 -3.47
CA LEU A 409 -11.87 8.71 -4.39
C LEU A 409 -13.05 9.43 -3.71
N GLU A 410 -13.30 9.12 -2.44
CA GLU A 410 -14.31 9.77 -1.60
C GLU A 410 -13.91 11.21 -1.22
N SER A 411 -14.76 11.88 -0.43
CA SER A 411 -14.47 13.25 0.01
C SER A 411 -13.29 13.31 0.99
N THR A 412 -12.55 14.42 0.96
CA THR A 412 -11.41 14.68 1.87
C THR A 412 -11.75 14.47 3.34
N THR A 413 -12.99 14.78 3.76
CA THR A 413 -13.46 14.59 5.14
C THR A 413 -13.59 13.11 5.50
N GLN A 414 -14.14 12.29 4.61
CA GLN A 414 -14.24 10.83 4.80
C GLN A 414 -12.86 10.18 4.82
N ILE A 415 -11.98 10.57 3.89
CA ILE A 415 -10.59 10.09 3.84
C ILE A 415 -9.85 10.44 5.13
N SER A 416 -9.97 11.67 5.61
CA SER A 416 -9.31 12.14 6.85
C SER A 416 -9.85 11.42 8.10
N ALA A 417 -11.16 11.20 8.18
CA ALA A 417 -11.78 10.45 9.28
C ALA A 417 -11.31 9.00 9.31
N ARG A 418 -11.20 8.36 8.13
CA ARG A 418 -10.68 6.99 7.98
C ARG A 418 -9.21 6.90 8.40
N ALA A 419 -8.37 7.82 7.94
CA ALA A 419 -6.95 7.90 8.32
C ALA A 419 -6.79 8.08 9.84
N ALA A 420 -7.57 8.98 10.45
CA ALA A 420 -7.54 9.22 11.89
C ALA A 420 -7.90 7.98 12.70
N ARG A 421 -8.97 7.26 12.30
CA ARG A 421 -9.38 6.01 12.96
C ARG A 421 -8.30 4.94 12.89
N LEU A 422 -7.74 4.68 11.70
CA LEU A 422 -6.70 3.66 11.53
C LEU A 422 -5.43 4.01 12.31
N GLN A 423 -5.08 5.30 12.35
CA GLN A 423 -3.98 5.79 13.15
C GLN A 423 -4.22 5.58 14.65
N GLU A 424 -5.41 5.93 15.16
CA GLU A 424 -5.75 5.77 16.58
C GLU A 424 -5.65 4.30 17.00
N MET A 425 -6.20 3.40 16.19
CA MET A 425 -6.11 1.95 16.45
C MET A 425 -4.66 1.44 16.45
N ALA A 426 -3.84 1.92 15.50
CA ALA A 426 -2.42 1.56 15.43
C ALA A 426 -1.61 2.16 16.60
N GLY A 427 -1.94 3.39 17.00
CA GLY A 427 -1.38 4.06 18.16
C GLY A 427 -1.75 3.37 19.48
N GLU A 428 -3.00 2.91 19.62
CA GLU A 428 -3.42 2.10 20.76
C GLU A 428 -2.68 0.75 20.80
N ALA A 429 -2.53 0.08 19.65
CA ALA A 429 -1.78 -1.18 19.56
C ALA A 429 -0.31 -1.02 19.98
N THR A 430 0.37 0.02 19.50
CA THR A 430 1.78 0.27 19.86
C THR A 430 1.96 0.72 21.31
N ARG A 431 1.04 1.52 21.86
CA ARG A 431 1.05 1.93 23.28
C ARG A 431 0.77 0.75 24.21
N HIS A 432 -0.30 0.00 23.97
CA HIS A 432 -0.72 -1.13 24.79
C HIS A 432 0.30 -2.28 24.76
N LEU A 433 0.92 -2.55 23.60
CA LEU A 433 1.95 -3.59 23.47
C LEU A 433 3.37 -3.09 23.83
N GLN A 434 3.54 -1.78 24.05
CA GLN A 434 4.83 -1.12 24.29
C GLN A 434 5.86 -1.43 23.20
N LEU A 435 5.43 -1.37 21.94
CA LEU A 435 6.25 -1.68 20.77
C LEU A 435 6.48 -0.46 19.90
N GLN A 436 7.66 -0.41 19.31
CA GLN A 436 7.94 0.33 18.09
C GLN A 436 7.78 -0.63 16.91
N LEU A 437 6.93 -0.32 15.94
CA LEU A 437 6.58 -1.21 14.83
C LEU A 437 6.81 -0.55 13.47
N PRO A 438 7.36 -1.26 12.47
CA PRO A 438 7.29 -0.82 11.09
C PRO A 438 5.83 -0.79 10.61
N LEU A 439 5.48 0.29 9.91
CA LEU A 439 4.17 0.57 9.36
C LEU A 439 4.26 0.62 7.82
N TYR A 440 3.41 -0.17 7.16
CA TYR A 440 3.22 -0.14 5.72
C TYR A 440 1.80 0.32 5.40
N VAL A 441 1.63 1.06 4.32
CA VAL A 441 0.31 1.35 3.75
C VAL A 441 0.12 0.53 2.49
N VAL A 442 -1.03 -0.12 2.35
CA VAL A 442 -1.41 -0.90 1.17
C VAL A 442 -2.74 -0.36 0.65
N VAL A 443 -2.73 0.13 -0.58
CA VAL A 443 -3.96 0.45 -1.31
C VAL A 443 -4.50 -0.84 -1.92
N THR A 444 -5.70 -1.24 -1.53
CA THR A 444 -6.39 -2.45 -2.01
C THR A 444 -7.45 -2.10 -3.04
N GLY A 445 -7.94 -3.08 -3.79
CA GLY A 445 -9.10 -2.88 -4.68
C GLY A 445 -8.81 -2.05 -5.93
N LEU A 446 -7.60 -2.10 -6.49
CA LEU A 446 -7.30 -1.42 -7.76
C LEU A 446 -8.22 -1.85 -8.92
N GLU A 447 -8.76 -3.06 -8.86
CA GLU A 447 -9.71 -3.61 -9.84
C GLU A 447 -11.06 -2.93 -9.84
N ALA A 448 -11.42 -2.22 -8.76
CA ALA A 448 -12.64 -1.43 -8.69
C ALA A 448 -12.50 -0.09 -9.41
N LEU A 449 -11.28 0.33 -9.76
CA LEU A 449 -11.08 1.59 -10.49
C LEU A 449 -11.66 1.49 -11.92
N PRO A 450 -12.36 2.55 -12.39
CA PRO A 450 -12.87 2.61 -13.76
C PRO A 450 -11.77 2.29 -14.78
N GLY A 451 -12.06 1.45 -15.78
CA GLY A 451 -11.10 1.16 -16.84
C GLY A 451 -9.93 0.23 -16.50
N HIS A 452 -9.78 -0.19 -15.24
CA HIS A 452 -8.66 -1.04 -14.83
C HIS A 452 -8.60 -2.35 -15.63
N ALA A 453 -9.76 -2.95 -15.94
CA ALA A 453 -9.83 -4.18 -16.72
C ALA A 453 -9.25 -4.04 -18.13
N ALA A 454 -9.50 -2.91 -18.80
CA ALA A 454 -8.99 -2.62 -20.15
C ALA A 454 -7.47 -2.37 -20.16
N VAL A 455 -6.96 -1.68 -19.13
CA VAL A 455 -5.51 -1.51 -18.96
C VAL A 455 -4.84 -2.85 -18.67
N ARG A 456 -5.43 -3.65 -17.78
CA ARG A 456 -4.94 -4.97 -17.37
C ARG A 456 -4.86 -5.98 -18.51
N SER A 457 -5.81 -5.94 -19.45
CA SER A 457 -5.82 -6.84 -20.62
C SER A 457 -4.76 -6.46 -21.65
N THR A 458 -4.35 -5.19 -21.68
CA THR A 458 -3.37 -4.65 -22.63
C THR A 458 -1.94 -4.80 -22.11
N LEU A 459 -1.73 -4.64 -20.81
CA LEU A 459 -0.41 -4.75 -20.19
C LEU A 459 0.03 -6.23 -20.04
N PRO A 460 1.34 -6.54 -20.18
CA PRO A 460 1.85 -7.89 -19.98
C PRO A 460 1.58 -8.42 -18.56
N SER A 461 1.21 -9.71 -18.44
CA SER A 461 0.92 -10.34 -17.14
C SER A 461 2.10 -10.31 -16.15
N ALA A 462 3.34 -10.24 -16.65
CA ALA A 462 4.56 -10.11 -15.85
C ALA A 462 4.59 -8.82 -15.00
N VAL A 463 3.96 -7.75 -15.48
CA VAL A 463 3.86 -6.47 -14.76
C VAL A 463 3.13 -6.65 -13.43
N PHE A 464 2.01 -7.38 -13.45
CA PHE A 464 1.14 -7.60 -12.30
C PHE A 464 1.67 -8.64 -11.30
N ARG A 465 2.76 -9.34 -11.62
CA ARG A 465 3.43 -10.23 -10.65
C ARG A 465 4.44 -9.49 -9.78
N ARG A 466 4.95 -8.35 -10.27
CA ARG A 466 5.93 -7.50 -9.57
C ARG A 466 5.19 -6.59 -8.61
N VAL A 467 5.83 -6.12 -7.54
CA VAL A 467 5.14 -5.17 -6.66
C VAL A 467 4.97 -3.82 -7.38
N LEU A 468 3.84 -3.16 -7.12
CA LEU A 468 3.61 -1.75 -7.45
C LEU A 468 3.67 -0.95 -6.13
N GLY A 469 4.68 -0.11 -6.00
CA GLY A 469 4.88 0.71 -4.79
C GLY A 469 6.34 1.05 -4.54
N TRP A 470 6.59 1.74 -3.42
CA TRP A 470 7.93 2.14 -3.01
C TRP A 470 8.15 1.92 -1.52
N ARG A 471 9.41 1.62 -1.19
CA ARG A 471 9.86 1.42 0.19
C ARG A 471 10.72 2.60 0.62
N ILE A 472 10.43 3.21 1.76
CA ILE A 472 11.21 4.29 2.35
C ILE A 472 12.52 3.71 2.87
N ALA A 473 13.64 4.30 2.48
CA ALA A 473 14.92 3.99 3.10
C ALA A 473 14.87 4.55 4.53
N LEU A 474 15.07 3.71 5.53
CA LEU A 474 15.09 4.09 6.94
C LEU A 474 15.84 5.40 7.13
N PRO A 475 15.29 6.36 7.90
CA PRO A 475 15.93 7.65 8.08
C PRO A 475 17.33 7.44 8.66
N SER A 476 18.34 7.94 7.93
CA SER A 476 19.63 8.25 8.54
C SER A 476 19.38 9.28 9.64
N PRO A 477 20.08 9.25 10.79
CA PRO A 477 19.96 10.30 11.80
C PRO A 477 20.33 11.64 11.15
N GLY A 478 19.31 12.41 10.77
CA GLY A 478 19.43 13.64 10.01
C GLY A 478 18.07 14.34 9.94
N PRO A 479 18.03 15.68 9.82
CA PRO A 479 16.82 16.48 10.00
C PRO A 479 15.88 16.51 8.77
N THR A 480 16.09 15.67 7.75
CA THR A 480 15.28 15.74 6.53
C THR A 480 13.84 15.26 6.81
N PRO A 481 12.81 16.07 6.51
CA PRO A 481 11.42 15.67 6.72
C PRO A 481 11.06 14.48 5.83
N LEU A 482 10.35 13.51 6.42
CA LEU A 482 9.90 12.29 5.75
C LEU A 482 8.94 12.59 4.58
N HIS A 483 8.10 13.63 4.78
CA HIS A 483 7.10 14.14 3.82
C HIS A 483 7.65 14.35 2.41
N GLY A 484 8.67 15.20 2.24
CA GLY A 484 9.18 15.53 0.91
C GLY A 484 9.81 14.36 0.15
N ARG A 485 10.20 13.26 0.84
CA ARG A 485 10.69 12.04 0.17
C ARG A 485 9.56 11.14 -0.32
N MET A 486 8.38 11.24 0.29
CA MET A 486 7.20 10.47 -0.09
C MET A 486 6.56 11.05 -1.34
N ASP A 487 6.46 12.38 -1.43
CA ASP A 487 5.87 13.06 -2.59
C ASP A 487 6.66 12.75 -3.86
N VAL A 488 8.00 12.91 -3.84
CA VAL A 488 8.87 12.65 -4.99
C VAL A 488 8.77 11.20 -5.49
N ARG A 489 8.72 10.22 -4.58
CA ARG A 489 8.62 8.80 -4.98
C ARG A 489 7.23 8.43 -5.46
N GLY A 490 6.19 9.02 -4.86
CA GLY A 490 4.81 8.85 -5.31
C GLY A 490 4.62 9.42 -6.71
N GLU A 491 5.18 10.59 -6.99
CA GLU A 491 5.19 11.20 -8.32
C GLU A 491 5.90 10.32 -9.35
N GLU A 492 7.07 9.75 -9.03
CA GLU A 492 7.78 8.85 -9.97
C GLU A 492 6.94 7.62 -10.32
N VAL A 493 6.34 6.96 -9.31
CA VAL A 493 5.47 5.80 -9.54
C VAL A 493 4.22 6.19 -10.32
N GLY A 494 3.61 7.32 -9.99
CA GLY A 494 2.47 7.88 -10.71
C GLY A 494 2.80 8.17 -12.18
N HIS A 495 3.95 8.79 -12.45
CA HIS A 495 4.39 9.11 -13.80
C HIS A 495 4.59 7.85 -14.65
N ARG A 496 5.25 6.82 -14.10
CA ARG A 496 5.45 5.54 -14.81
C ARG A 496 4.15 4.78 -15.04
N LEU A 497 3.23 4.80 -14.07
CA LEU A 497 1.91 4.18 -14.21
C LEU A 497 1.07 4.89 -15.28
N ARG A 498 1.08 6.23 -15.30
CA ARG A 498 0.46 7.02 -16.38
C ARG A 498 1.09 6.72 -17.74
N GLY A 499 2.43 6.61 -17.82
CA GLY A 499 3.13 6.21 -19.04
C GLY A 499 2.68 4.84 -19.56
N ALA A 500 2.55 3.85 -18.67
CA ALA A 500 2.03 2.52 -19.02
C ALA A 500 0.57 2.56 -19.48
N ALA A 501 -0.28 3.35 -18.83
CA ALA A 501 -1.68 3.52 -19.22
C ALA A 501 -1.83 4.30 -20.55
N LEU A 502 -0.98 5.29 -20.81
CA LEU A 502 -0.95 6.00 -22.10
C LEU A 502 -0.46 5.08 -23.22
N ALA A 503 0.54 4.22 -22.97
CA ALA A 503 0.93 3.19 -23.92
C ALA A 503 -0.21 2.18 -24.17
N ALA A 504 -0.96 1.82 -23.13
CA ALA A 504 -2.14 0.98 -23.28
C ALA A 504 -3.23 1.68 -24.13
N LEU A 505 -3.42 3.00 -23.95
CA LEU A 505 -4.38 3.79 -24.71
C LEU A 505 -4.01 3.84 -26.20
N ALA A 506 -2.73 4.04 -26.52
CA ALA A 506 -2.23 4.14 -27.90
C ALA A 506 -2.52 2.89 -28.75
N VAL A 507 -2.61 1.71 -28.12
CA VAL A 507 -2.82 0.44 -28.82
C VAL A 507 -4.32 0.10 -28.95
N GLN A 508 -5.21 0.83 -28.27
CA GLN A 508 -6.66 0.61 -28.36
C GLN A 508 -7.18 1.02 -29.74
N ARG A 509 -7.82 0.07 -30.43
CA ARG A 509 -8.47 0.31 -31.74
C ARG A 509 -9.96 0.62 -31.64
N HIS A 510 -10.62 0.17 -30.57
CA HIS A 510 -12.06 0.29 -30.40
C HIS A 510 -12.41 1.45 -29.47
N ALA A 511 -13.52 2.14 -29.77
CA ALA A 511 -14.02 3.27 -28.97
C ALA A 511 -14.21 2.89 -27.49
N HIS A 512 -14.85 1.75 -27.22
CA HIS A 512 -15.02 1.22 -25.86
C HIS A 512 -13.68 1.06 -25.12
N GLY A 513 -12.68 0.44 -25.77
CA GLY A 513 -11.36 0.25 -25.18
C GLY A 513 -10.65 1.57 -24.86
N ARG A 514 -10.74 2.57 -25.77
CA ARG A 514 -10.21 3.93 -25.53
C ARG A 514 -10.91 4.60 -24.35
N ARG A 515 -12.24 4.52 -24.29
CA ARG A 515 -13.05 5.08 -23.19
C ARG A 515 -12.65 4.49 -21.84
N GLU A 516 -12.56 3.17 -21.75
CA GLU A 516 -12.18 2.49 -20.51
C GLU A 516 -10.76 2.87 -20.08
N VAL A 517 -9.76 2.80 -20.97
CA VAL A 517 -8.39 3.18 -20.61
C VAL A 517 -8.30 4.67 -20.23
N PHE A 518 -9.05 5.54 -20.89
CA PHE A 518 -9.12 6.95 -20.57
C PHE A 518 -9.79 7.20 -19.20
N ALA A 519 -10.81 6.44 -18.83
CA ALA A 519 -11.42 6.48 -17.50
C ALA A 519 -10.40 6.09 -16.41
N PHE A 520 -9.56 5.09 -16.67
CA PHE A 520 -8.47 4.71 -15.76
C PHE A 520 -7.46 5.86 -15.59
N LEU A 521 -7.03 6.49 -16.69
CA LEU A 521 -6.12 7.63 -16.65
C LEU A 521 -6.65 8.79 -15.80
N GLN A 522 -7.95 9.07 -15.89
CA GLN A 522 -8.61 10.10 -15.07
C GLN A 522 -8.70 9.73 -13.58
N SER A 523 -8.81 8.44 -13.25
CA SER A 523 -8.84 7.99 -11.86
C SER A 523 -7.50 8.16 -11.13
N LEU A 524 -6.37 8.16 -11.86
CA LEU A 524 -5.03 8.18 -11.26
C LEU A 524 -4.70 9.49 -10.50
N PRO A 525 -4.91 10.70 -11.04
CA PRO A 525 -4.71 11.94 -10.28
C PRO A 525 -5.62 12.05 -9.07
N MET A 526 -6.88 11.61 -9.18
CA MET A 526 -7.83 11.60 -8.06
C MET A 526 -7.35 10.67 -6.94
N LEU A 527 -6.92 9.46 -7.30
CA LEU A 527 -6.34 8.49 -6.38
C LEU A 527 -5.09 9.04 -5.68
N GLN A 528 -4.20 9.70 -6.44
CA GLN A 528 -2.99 10.33 -5.89
C GLN A 528 -3.33 11.42 -4.86
N ARG A 529 -4.28 12.31 -5.18
CA ARG A 529 -4.73 13.38 -4.28
C ARG A 529 -5.35 12.82 -3.01
N GLY A 530 -6.24 11.84 -3.12
CA GLY A 530 -6.86 11.18 -1.96
C GLY A 530 -5.85 10.44 -1.10
N LEU A 531 -4.89 9.76 -1.72
CA LEU A 531 -3.78 9.10 -1.04
C LEU A 531 -2.91 10.10 -0.27
N GLN A 532 -2.61 11.26 -0.85
CA GLN A 532 -1.83 12.30 -0.19
C GLN A 532 -2.56 12.82 1.06
N VAL A 533 -3.85 13.14 0.95
CA VAL A 533 -4.68 13.53 2.12
C VAL A 533 -4.65 12.45 3.21
N PHE A 534 -4.79 11.18 2.81
CA PHE A 534 -4.74 10.05 3.74
C PHE A 534 -3.38 9.98 4.46
N LEU A 535 -2.28 10.06 3.72
CA LEU A 535 -0.92 9.99 4.25
C LEU A 535 -0.58 11.19 5.14
N ASP A 536 -0.96 12.40 4.74
CA ASP A 536 -0.78 13.63 5.51
C ASP A 536 -1.47 13.53 6.86
N ARG A 537 -2.73 13.06 6.86
CA ARG A 537 -3.48 12.88 8.10
C ARG A 537 -2.85 11.82 8.99
N LEU A 538 -2.39 10.72 8.42
CA LEU A 538 -1.76 9.63 9.17
C LEU A 538 -0.40 10.04 9.75
N MET A 539 0.35 10.91 9.08
CA MET A 539 1.61 11.43 9.60
C MET A 539 1.41 12.52 10.66
N ALA A 540 0.34 13.34 10.53
CA ALA A 540 0.07 14.43 11.46
C ALA A 540 -0.18 13.98 12.91
N GLY A 541 -0.77 12.79 13.13
CA GLY A 541 -1.03 12.29 14.48
C GLY A 541 0.16 11.63 15.20
N GLU A 542 1.36 11.54 14.58
CA GLU A 542 2.57 10.99 15.23
C GLU A 542 3.31 12.02 16.13
N GLY A 543 2.65 13.12 16.48
CA GLY A 543 3.24 14.25 17.23
C GLY A 543 3.50 14.00 18.72
N SER A 544 4.70 14.40 19.17
CA SER A 544 5.23 14.57 20.55
C SER A 544 5.50 13.31 21.40
N ALA A 545 4.69 12.26 21.36
CA ALA A 545 4.88 11.07 22.21
C ALA A 545 5.69 9.96 21.51
N GLY A 546 6.98 10.22 21.26
CA GLY A 546 7.99 9.25 20.80
C GLY A 546 7.56 8.30 19.66
N ARG A 547 7.92 8.61 18.40
CA ARG A 547 7.56 7.85 17.17
C ARG A 547 7.54 6.31 17.37
N ARG A 548 6.37 5.76 17.66
CA ARG A 548 6.18 4.30 17.85
C ARG A 548 5.90 3.60 16.53
N LEU A 549 5.45 4.34 15.52
CA LEU A 549 5.24 3.83 14.17
C LEU A 549 6.37 4.27 13.24
N LEU A 550 7.03 3.31 12.61
CA LEU A 550 8.13 3.53 11.67
C LEU A 550 7.63 3.32 10.24
N TRP A 551 7.40 4.39 9.51
CA TRP A 551 6.95 4.35 8.13
C TRP A 551 7.97 3.69 7.20
N CYS A 552 7.57 2.59 6.57
CA CYS A 552 8.46 1.76 5.75
C CYS A 552 8.10 1.74 4.27
N GLY A 553 6.85 1.96 3.88
CA GLY A 553 6.50 1.98 2.45
C GLY A 553 5.02 2.05 2.14
N LEU A 554 4.73 2.27 0.87
CA LEU A 554 3.39 2.31 0.28
C LEU A 554 3.34 1.36 -0.92
N TYR A 555 2.30 0.53 -0.97
CA TYR A 555 2.09 -0.44 -2.03
C TYR A 555 0.65 -0.39 -2.53
N LEU A 556 0.42 -0.82 -3.76
CA LEU A 556 -0.90 -0.91 -4.37
C LEU A 556 -1.14 -2.34 -4.83
N THR A 557 -2.37 -2.83 -4.65
CA THR A 557 -2.75 -4.22 -4.92
C THR A 557 -4.15 -4.30 -5.52
N GLY A 558 -4.37 -5.29 -6.38
CA GLY A 558 -5.68 -5.66 -6.88
C GLY A 558 -6.09 -7.04 -6.38
N GLY A 559 -7.37 -7.22 -6.09
CA GLY A 559 -7.98 -8.47 -5.64
C GLY A 559 -8.03 -9.57 -6.69
N ALA A 560 -8.39 -10.76 -6.22
CA ALA A 560 -8.45 -11.98 -7.01
C ALA A 560 -9.59 -11.93 -8.04
N ARG A 561 -9.32 -12.43 -9.24
CA ARG A 561 -10.31 -12.56 -10.32
C ARG A 561 -10.16 -13.93 -11.00
N PRO A 562 -11.19 -14.41 -11.74
CA PRO A 562 -11.10 -15.68 -12.45
C PRO A 562 -9.88 -15.80 -13.38
N SER A 563 -9.51 -14.69 -14.03
CA SER A 563 -8.32 -14.61 -14.91
C SER A 563 -6.99 -14.43 -14.17
N ALA A 564 -7.03 -14.06 -12.87
CA ALA A 564 -5.88 -13.77 -12.03
C ALA A 564 -6.20 -14.09 -10.55
N PRO A 565 -6.21 -15.37 -10.16
CA PRO A 565 -6.65 -15.79 -8.82
C PRO A 565 -5.71 -15.31 -7.71
N SER A 566 -4.45 -15.04 -8.02
CA SER A 566 -3.48 -14.47 -7.08
C SER A 566 -3.64 -12.97 -6.85
N GLY A 567 -4.56 -12.31 -7.57
CA GLY A 567 -4.66 -10.85 -7.60
C GLY A 567 -3.52 -10.18 -8.37
N ASP A 568 -3.61 -8.85 -8.48
CA ASP A 568 -2.60 -8.00 -9.13
C ASP A 568 -1.66 -7.41 -8.07
N PHE A 569 -0.35 -7.48 -8.31
CA PHE A 569 0.75 -6.97 -7.48
C PHE A 569 0.90 -7.61 -6.09
N VAL A 570 0.19 -8.72 -5.82
CA VAL A 570 0.14 -9.38 -4.49
C VAL A 570 1.32 -10.35 -4.27
N ASP A 571 1.73 -11.11 -5.28
CA ASP A 571 2.69 -12.22 -5.14
C ASP A 571 4.05 -11.76 -4.57
N ASP A 572 4.70 -10.79 -5.23
CA ASP A 572 5.97 -10.24 -4.77
C ASP A 572 5.82 -9.53 -3.41
N LEU A 573 4.71 -8.81 -3.17
CA LEU A 573 4.45 -8.07 -1.93
C LEU A 573 4.56 -8.99 -0.70
N PHE A 574 3.82 -10.10 -0.70
CA PHE A 574 3.84 -11.06 0.39
C PHE A 574 5.13 -11.89 0.38
N GLY A 575 5.59 -12.33 -0.80
CA GLY A 575 6.74 -13.21 -0.93
C GLY A 575 8.07 -12.60 -0.49
N ARG A 576 8.26 -11.28 -0.72
CA ARG A 576 9.57 -10.62 -0.58
C ARG A 576 9.52 -9.36 0.28
N PHE A 577 8.55 -8.48 0.06
CA PHE A 577 8.59 -7.11 0.59
C PHE A 577 8.23 -7.00 2.06
N LEU A 578 7.05 -7.50 2.44
CA LEU A 578 6.54 -7.36 3.80
C LEU A 578 7.45 -8.04 4.84
N SER A 579 8.21 -9.07 4.43
CA SER A 579 9.12 -9.79 5.30
C SER A 579 10.49 -9.10 5.50
N ALA A 580 10.84 -8.13 4.64
CA ALA A 580 12.18 -7.56 4.59
C ALA A 580 12.54 -6.76 5.85
N ASP A 581 11.60 -6.00 6.42
CA ASP A 581 11.88 -5.07 7.52
C ASP A 581 11.51 -5.62 8.91
N ARG A 582 11.40 -6.95 9.06
CA ARG A 582 11.07 -7.63 10.34
C ARG A 582 11.99 -7.28 11.52
N LEU A 583 13.15 -6.69 11.25
CA LEU A 583 14.19 -6.36 12.24
C LEU A 583 14.02 -4.95 12.84
N LEU A 584 13.04 -4.20 12.37
CA LEU A 584 12.71 -2.86 12.87
C LEU A 584 11.85 -2.88 14.12
N ALA A 585 11.11 -3.97 14.35
CA ALA A 585 10.27 -4.09 15.55
C ALA A 585 11.13 -4.19 16.82
N ARG A 586 10.88 -3.29 17.78
CA ARG A 586 11.60 -3.24 19.06
C ARG A 586 10.64 -2.93 20.19
N ARG A 587 10.93 -3.44 21.39
CA ARG A 587 10.22 -3.02 22.61
C ARG A 587 10.72 -1.64 23.01
N ILE A 588 9.80 -0.76 23.39
CA ILE A 588 10.11 0.53 24.00
C ILE A 588 9.99 0.33 25.51
N ALA A 589 10.96 0.83 26.30
CA ALA A 589 10.83 0.82 27.75
C ALA A 589 9.64 1.70 28.16
N ALA A 590 8.86 1.28 29.15
CA ALA A 590 7.85 2.17 29.72
C ALA A 590 8.56 3.43 30.23
N GLU A 591 8.15 4.61 29.76
CA GLU A 591 8.53 5.87 30.39
C GLU A 591 7.98 5.81 31.82
N GLY A 592 8.90 5.79 32.78
CA GLY A 592 8.62 5.55 34.19
C GLY A 592 8.25 6.82 34.93
#